data_AF-A0A4U9WL92-F1
#
_entry.id   AF-A0A4U9WL92-F1
#
_cell.length_a   1.000
_cell.length_b   1.000
_cell.length_c   1.000
_cell.angle_alpha   90.00
_cell.angle_beta   90.00
_cell.angle_gamma   90.00
#
_symmetry.space_group_name_H-M   'P 1'
#
loop_
_entity.id
_entity.type
_entity.pdbx_description
1 polymer ?
#
loop_
_entity_poly.entity_id
_entity_poly.type
_entity_poly.pdbx_seq_one_letter_code
_entity_poly.pdbx_strand_id
1 'polypeptide(L)' 'MSQPPKVLLLYAHPESQDSVANRVLLQPAQQLEHVTVHDLYAHYPDFFIDIHHEQQLLRDPSGHRFPTPLIYL' A
#
# COMPACT_ATOMS: atom_id res chain seq x y z
N MET A 1 0.19 9.13 -24.88
CA MET A 1 1.14 9.18 -23.75
C MET A 1 0.81 8.00 -22.85
N SER A 2 1.77 7.14 -22.55
CA SER A 2 1.55 5.93 -21.75
C SER A 2 1.22 6.31 -20.31
N GLN A 3 0.10 5.81 -19.77
CA GLN A 3 -0.22 6.04 -18.36
C GLN A 3 0.82 5.34 -17.46
N PRO A 4 1.25 5.97 -16.36
CA PRO A 4 2.17 5.35 -15.41
C PRO A 4 1.53 4.07 -14.84
N PRO A 5 2.33 3.02 -14.58
CA PRO A 5 1.81 1.77 -14.02
C PRO A 5 1.24 2.03 -12.63
N LYS A 6 0.11 1.40 -12.31
CA LYS A 6 -0.45 1.45 -10.97
C LYS A 6 0.48 0.72 -9.99
N VAL A 7 0.72 1.31 -8.83
CA VAL A 7 1.58 0.79 -7.76
C VAL A 7 0.76 0.64 -6.49
N LEU A 8 0.85 -0.51 -5.85
CA LEU A 8 0.32 -0.75 -4.52
C LEU A 8 1.49 -0.73 -3.54
N LEU A 9 1.49 0.26 -2.65
CA LEU A 9 2.45 0.41 -1.58
C LEU A 9 1.87 -0.22 -0.32
N LEU A 10 2.42 -1.37 0.07
CA LEU A 10 2.05 -2.04 1.32
C LEU A 10 2.92 -1.44 2.43
N TYR A 11 2.26 -0.75 3.35
CA TYR A 11 2.90 -0.13 4.48
C TYR A 11 2.62 -0.96 5.74
N ALA A 12 3.69 -1.40 6.41
CA ALA A 12 3.60 -2.37 7.49
C ALA A 12 4.43 -1.94 8.71
N HIS A 13 4.10 -0.80 9.33
CA HIS A 13 4.85 -0.27 10.46
C HIS A 13 3.99 -0.22 11.75
N PRO A 14 4.39 -0.90 12.85
CA PRO A 14 3.63 -0.98 14.10
C PRO A 14 3.41 0.37 14.80
N GLU A 15 4.38 1.27 14.72
CA GLU A 15 4.27 2.64 15.26
C GLU A 15 4.35 3.67 14.14
N SER A 16 3.42 3.59 13.18
CA SER A 16 3.41 4.48 12.00
C SER A 16 3.39 5.97 12.35
N GLN A 17 2.86 6.32 13.53
CA GLN A 17 2.77 7.69 14.02
C GLN A 17 4.13 8.25 14.48
N ASP A 18 5.04 7.40 14.93
CA ASP A 18 6.37 7.77 15.44
C ASP A 18 7.45 7.73 14.35
N SER A 19 7.16 7.09 13.20
CA SER A 19 8.11 6.98 12.09
C SER A 19 8.13 8.24 11.22
N VAL A 20 8.92 9.24 11.64
CA VAL A 20 9.14 10.50 10.91
C VAL A 20 9.66 10.24 9.48
N ALA A 21 10.57 9.28 9.31
CA ALA A 21 11.14 8.93 8.01
C ALA A 21 10.07 8.35 7.06
N ASN A 22 9.27 7.39 7.52
CA ASN A 22 8.23 6.77 6.70
C ASN A 22 7.13 7.77 6.36
N ARG A 23 6.79 8.70 7.27
CA ARG A 23 5.81 9.75 7.00
C ARG A 23 6.25 10.71 5.89
N VAL A 24 7.53 11.08 5.88
CA VAL A 24 8.11 11.94 4.83
C VAL A 24 8.14 11.25 3.47
N LEU A 25 8.30 9.93 3.44
CA LEU A 25 8.27 9.14 2.19
C LEU A 25 6.84 8.85 1.71
N LEU A 26 5.90 8.64 2.64
CA LEU A 26 4.51 8.34 2.34
C LEU A 26 3.74 9.55 1.80
N GLN A 27 3.98 10.75 2.33
CA GLN A 27 3.28 11.96 1.88
C GLN A 27 3.34 12.20 0.37
N PRO A 28 4.52 12.23 -0.28
CA PRO A 28 4.59 12.41 -1.73
C PRO A 28 4.03 11.20 -2.49
N ALA A 29 4.16 9.98 -1.95
CA ALA A 29 3.60 8.78 -2.57
C ALA A 29 2.06 8.79 -2.60
N GLN A 30 1.40 9.26 -1.54
CA GLN A 30 -0.06 9.39 -1.46
C GLN A 30 -0.63 10.45 -2.42
N GLN A 31 0.19 11.41 -2.86
CA GLN A 31 -0.23 12.43 -3.82
C GLN A 31 -0.22 11.95 -5.28
N LEU A 32 0.33 10.76 -5.55
CA LEU A 32 0.38 10.20 -6.89
C LEU A 32 -0.89 9.41 -7.20
N GLU A 33 -1.65 9.81 -8.22
CA GLU A 33 -2.92 9.16 -8.61
C GLU A 33 -2.79 7.68 -8.98
N HIS A 34 -1.59 7.23 -9.38
CA HIS A 34 -1.31 5.85 -9.73
C HIS A 34 -0.82 5.01 -8.54
N VAL A 35 -0.65 5.60 -7.36
CA VAL A 35 -0.17 4.93 -6.15
C VAL A 35 -1.32 4.75 -5.17
N THR A 36 -1.54 3.51 -4.77
CA THR A 36 -2.44 3.16 -3.66
C THR A 36 -1.61 2.80 -2.45
N VAL A 37 -1.79 3.51 -1.34
CA VAL A 37 -1.12 3.19 -0.07
C VAL A 37 -2.08 2.36 0.78
N HIS A 38 -1.65 1.17 1.17
CA HIS A 38 -2.42 0.27 2.03
C HIS A 38 -1.65 0.01 3.32
N ASP A 39 -2.15 0.54 4.42
CA ASP A 39 -1.56 0.38 5.76
C ASP A 39 -2.16 -0.85 6.44
N LEU A 40 -1.32 -1.89 6.55
CA LEU A 40 -1.70 -3.17 7.13
C LEU A 40 -1.89 -3.10 8.65
N TYR A 41 -1.11 -2.27 9.36
CA TYR A 41 -1.24 -2.16 10.81
C TYR A 41 -2.44 -1.30 11.21
N ALA A 42 -2.77 -0.30 10.41
CA ALA A 42 -4.02 0.45 10.60
C ALA A 42 -5.26 -0.40 10.29
N HIS A 43 -5.20 -1.28 9.28
CA HIS A 43 -6.33 -2.16 8.91
C HIS A 43 -6.47 -3.38 9.83
N TYR A 44 -5.36 -3.96 10.27
CA TYR A 44 -5.34 -5.17 11.09
C TYR A 44 -4.56 -4.92 12.39
N PRO A 45 -5.10 -4.09 13.32
CA PRO A 45 -4.45 -3.81 14.60
C PRO A 45 -4.30 -5.06 15.48
N ASP A 46 -5.13 -6.06 15.24
CA ASP A 46 -5.15 -7.38 15.86
C ASP A 46 -4.32 -8.44 15.11
N PHE A 47 -3.62 -8.05 14.05
CA PHE A 47 -2.73 -8.90 13.23
C PHE A 47 -3.41 -10.06 12.49
N PHE A 48 -4.74 -10.12 12.47
CA PHE A 48 -5.50 -11.11 11.70
C PHE A 48 -5.73 -10.62 10.27
N ILE A 49 -4.73 -10.83 9.42
CA ILE A 49 -4.77 -10.40 8.01
C ILE A 49 -5.76 -11.27 7.22
N ASP A 50 -6.71 -10.64 6.53
CA ASP A 50 -7.58 -11.32 5.57
C ASP A 50 -6.83 -11.56 4.26
N ILE A 51 -6.31 -12.78 4.13
CA ILE A 51 -5.55 -13.22 2.96
C ILE A 51 -6.36 -13.08 1.67
N HIS A 52 -7.67 -13.37 1.69
CA HIS A 52 -8.50 -13.31 0.49
C HIS A 52 -8.72 -11.87 0.05
N HIS A 53 -8.95 -10.96 1.00
CA HIS A 53 -9.08 -9.53 0.72
C HIS A 53 -7.78 -8.96 0.13
N GLU A 54 -6.63 -9.21 0.75
CA GLU A 54 -5.33 -8.71 0.28
C GLU A 54 -4.98 -9.24 -1.12
N GLN A 55 -5.30 -10.52 -1.38
CA GLN A 55 -5.11 -11.12 -2.71
C GLN A 55 -6.02 -10.51 -3.78
N GLN A 56 -7.23 -10.08 -3.41
CA GLN A 56 -8.12 -9.34 -4.32
C GLN A 56 -7.59 -7.93 -4.56
N LEU A 57 -7.07 -7.26 -3.52
CA LEU A 57 -6.48 -5.93 -3.62
C LEU A 57 -5.29 -5.92 -4.60
N LEU A 58 -4.43 -6.93 -4.52
CA LEU A 58 -3.31 -7.15 -5.45
C LEU A 58 -3.74 -7.40 -6.91
N ARG A 59 -5.00 -7.81 -7.12
CA ARG A 59 -5.55 -8.10 -8.46
C ARG A 59 -6.29 -6.91 -9.08
N ASP A 60 -6.53 -5.84 -8.33
CA ASP A 60 -7.40 -4.69 -8.65
C ASP A 60 -8.82 -5.16 -9.05
N PRO A 61 -9.91 -4.63 -8.47
CA PRO A 61 -11.27 -4.93 -8.94
C PRO A 61 -11.51 -4.60 -10.43
N SER A 62 -10.65 -3.78 -11.05
CA SER A 62 -10.65 -3.51 -12.49
C SER A 62 -9.79 -4.47 -13.34
N GLY A 63 -9.25 -5.55 -12.75
CA GLY A 63 -8.51 -6.62 -13.44
C GLY A 63 -7.01 -6.33 -13.70
N HIS A 64 -6.48 -5.24 -13.16
CA HIS A 64 -5.08 -4.85 -13.32
C HIS A 64 -4.22 -5.42 -12.20
N ARG A 65 -3.31 -6.33 -12.55
CA ARG A 65 -2.35 -6.89 -11.59
C ARG A 65 -1.31 -5.83 -11.24
N PHE A 66 -1.12 -5.54 -9.96
CA PHE A 66 0.00 -4.71 -9.52
C PHE A 66 1.31 -5.50 -9.73
N PRO A 67 2.24 -5.04 -10.60
CA PRO A 67 3.37 -5.85 -11.03
C PRO A 67 4.45 -6.01 -9.94
N THR A 68 4.54 -5.10 -8.98
CA THR A 68 5.49 -5.15 -7.88
C THR A 68 4.89 -4.53 -6.61
N PRO A 69 4.63 -5.32 -5.55
CA PRO A 69 4.39 -4.75 -4.24
C PRO A 69 5.72 -4.16 -3.73
N LEU A 70 5.76 -2.85 -3.50
CA LEU A 70 6.82 -2.25 -2.70
C LEU A 70 6.40 -2.38 -1.24
N ILE A 71 7.14 -3.21 -0.50
CA ILE A 71 6.95 -3.38 0.93
C ILE A 71 7.90 -2.40 1.61
N TYR A 72 7.34 -1.42 2.31
CA TYR A 72 8.11 -0.55 3.19
C TYR A 72 7.80 -0.98 4.63
N LEU A 73 8.84 -1.47 5.33
CA LEU A 73 8.79 -1.78 6.76
C LEU A 73 8.90 -0.49 7.58
#